data_AF-A0A9E3M5B9-F1
#
_entry.id   AF-A0A9E3M5B9-F1
#
_cell.length_a   1.000
_cell.length_b   1.000
_cell.length_c   1.000
_cell.angle_alpha   90.00
_cell.angle_beta   90.00
_cell.angle_gamma   90.00
#
_symmetry.space_group_name_H-M   'P 1'
#
loop_
_entity.id
_entity.type
_entity.pdbx_description
1 polymer ?
#
loop_
_entity_poly.entity_id
_entity_poly.type
_entity_poly.pdbx_seq_one_letter_code
_entity_poly.pdbx_strand_id
1 'polypeptide(L)' 'MFHAHDGWYFERTPDGGVRILKRKNARPDAPVEAEIEIDAYVWASIVSHVSEQGDIAETFNQALKLHQGEDQ' A
#
# COMPACT_ATOMS: atom_id res chain seq x y z
N MET A 1 4.37 5.33 -8.03
CA MET A 1 4.33 3.88 -8.29
C MET A 1 5.70 3.21 -8.13
N PHE A 2 5.77 2.11 -7.38
CA PHE A 2 6.94 1.25 -7.13
C PHE A 2 6.72 -0.13 -7.75
N HIS A 3 7.71 -0.67 -8.46
CA HIS A 3 7.68 -2.04 -8.99
C HIS A 3 8.36 -2.98 -7.98
N ALA A 4 7.60 -3.94 -7.43
CA ALA A 4 8.13 -4.87 -6.45
C ALA A 4 8.78 -6.08 -7.11
N HIS A 5 7.98 -6.96 -7.72
CA HIS A 5 8.42 -8.21 -8.33
C HIS A 5 7.35 -8.77 -9.27
N ASP A 6 7.75 -9.53 -10.30
CA ASP A 6 6.84 -10.24 -11.21
C ASP A 6 5.69 -9.40 -11.75
N GLY A 7 5.93 -8.13 -12.10
CA GLY A 7 4.88 -7.25 -12.64
C GLY A 7 3.84 -6.80 -11.61
N TRP A 8 4.12 -6.96 -10.31
CA TRP A 8 3.39 -6.32 -9.22
C TRP A 8 3.91 -4.90 -8.99
N TYR A 9 2.97 -3.96 -8.92
CA TYR A 9 3.22 -2.55 -8.70
C TYR A 9 2.37 -2.05 -7.53
N PHE A 10 2.94 -1.11 -6.78
CA PHE A 10 2.32 -0.50 -5.61
C PHE A 10 2.35 1.02 -5.76
N GLU A 11 1.26 1.69 -5.40
CA GLU A 11 1.16 3.13 -5.48
C GLU A 11 0.38 3.66 -4.29
N ARG A 12 0.91 4.69 -3.62
CA ARG A 12 0.13 5.42 -2.61
C ARG A 12 -0.91 6.27 -3.32
N THR A 13 -2.15 6.20 -2.88
CA THR A 13 -3.22 7.05 -3.36
C THR A 13 -3.24 8.38 -2.60
N PRO A 14 -3.83 9.47 -3.16
CA PRO A 14 -3.84 10.79 -2.51
C PRO A 14 -4.55 10.83 -1.15
N ASP A 15 -5.44 9.88 -0.88
CA ASP A 15 -6.17 9.70 0.38
C ASP A 15 -5.44 8.81 1.40
N GLY A 16 -4.20 8.42 1.11
CA GLY A 16 -3.35 7.63 2.00
C GLY A 16 -3.53 6.11 1.89
N GLY A 17 -4.41 5.65 1.00
CA GLY A 17 -4.52 4.24 0.64
C GLY A 17 -3.37 3.72 -0.23
N VAL A 18 -3.52 2.48 -0.69
CA VAL A 18 -2.57 1.82 -1.60
C VAL A 18 -3.31 1.13 -2.73
N ARG A 19 -2.90 1.43 -3.95
CA ARG A 19 -3.26 0.70 -5.17
C ARG A 19 -2.22 -0.35 -5.48
N ILE A 20 -2.65 -1.60 -5.59
CA ILE A 20 -1.85 -2.77 -5.94
C ILE A 20 -2.27 -3.23 -7.33
N LEU A 21 -1.33 -3.29 -8.27
CA LEU A 21 -1.58 -3.60 -9.66
C LEU A 21 -0.70 -4.78 -10.11
N LYS A 22 -1.29 -5.81 -10.70
CA LYS A 22 -0.57 -6.88 -11.39
C LYS A 22 -0.73 -6.72 -12.88
N ARG A 23 0.39 -6.61 -13.59
CA ARG A 23 0.44 -6.66 -15.05
C ARG A 23 0.97 -7.99 -15.53
N LYS A 24 0.55 -8.39 -16.73
CA LYS A 24 0.99 -9.65 -17.37
C LYS A 24 2.51 -9.72 -17.59
N ASN A 25 3.17 -8.57 -17.76
CA ASN A 25 4.61 -8.44 -17.83
C ASN A 25 5.04 -7.00 -17.47
N ALA A 26 6.35 -6.73 -17.45
CA ALA A 26 6.91 -5.46 -17.01
C ALA A 26 6.74 -4.28 -18.00
N ARG A 27 6.10 -4.49 -19.15
CA ARG A 27 5.93 -3.40 -20.12
C ARG A 27 4.90 -2.36 -19.63
N PRO A 28 5.12 -1.06 -19.89
CA PRO A 28 4.21 0.00 -19.46
C PRO A 28 2.77 -0.11 -20.00
N ASP A 29 2.59 -0.79 -21.12
CA ASP A 29 1.32 -1.01 -21.84
C ASP A 29 0.76 -2.44 -21.67
N ALA A 30 1.40 -3.27 -20.84
CA ALA A 30 0.95 -4.62 -20.61
C ALA A 30 -0.46 -4.65 -19.98
N PRO A 31 -1.34 -5.60 -20.39
CA PRO A 31 -2.65 -5.76 -19.78
C PRO A 31 -2.57 -5.95 -18.27
N VAL A 32 -3.50 -5.30 -17.57
CA VAL A 32 -3.72 -5.48 -16.13
C VAL A 32 -4.46 -6.81 -15.92
N GLU A 33 -3.89 -7.68 -15.09
CA GLU A 33 -4.47 -8.96 -14.72
C GLU A 33 -5.24 -8.88 -13.40
N ALA A 34 -4.77 -8.06 -12.47
CA ALA A 34 -5.44 -7.78 -11.22
C ALA A 34 -5.17 -6.35 -10.75
N GLU A 35 -6.16 -5.78 -10.08
CA GLU A 35 -6.09 -4.46 -9.50
C GLU A 35 -6.88 -4.46 -8.19
N ILE A 36 -6.26 -3.96 -7.13
CA ILE A 36 -6.85 -3.87 -5.80
C ILE A 36 -6.54 -2.49 -5.24
N GLU A 37 -7.56 -1.83 -4.73
CA GLU A 37 -7.40 -0.61 -3.94
C GLU A 37 -7.70 -0.95 -2.48
N ILE A 38 -6.80 -0.53 -1.59
CA ILE A 38 -6.91 -0.70 -0.15
C ILE A 38 -6.95 0.70 0.46
N ASP A 39 -8.00 0.99 1.24
CA ASP A 39 -8.12 2.27 1.92
C ASP A 39 -7.03 2.46 3.00
N ALA A 40 -6.85 3.71 3.43
CA ALA A 40 -5.81 4.06 4.39
C ALA A 40 -5.93 3.32 5.74
N TYR A 41 -7.15 3.04 6.23
CA TYR A 41 -7.36 2.37 7.51
C TYR A 41 -6.99 0.90 7.43
N VAL A 42 -7.45 0.20 6.39
CA VAL A 42 -7.11 -1.21 6.16
C VAL A 42 -5.62 -1.35 5.92
N TRP A 43 -5.01 -0.44 5.14
CA TRP A 43 -3.57 -0.47 4.91
C TRP A 43 -2.78 -0.22 6.20
N ALA A 44 -3.19 0.74 7.03
CA ALA A 44 -2.57 0.99 8.34
C ALA A 44 -2.66 -0.23 9.27
N SER A 45 -3.78 -0.95 9.25
CA SER A 45 -3.95 -2.21 10.00
C SER A 45 -3.05 -3.34 9.50
N ILE A 46 -2.88 -3.47 8.18
CA ILE A 46 -1.93 -4.44 7.61
C ILE A 46 -0.51 -4.10 8.06
N VAL A 47 -0.12 -2.83 7.96
CA VAL A 47 1.22 -2.36 8.35
C VAL A 47 1.47 -2.55 9.84
N SER A 48 0.50 -2.22 10.72
CA SER A 48 0.66 -2.45 12.16
C SER A 48 0.88 -3.93 12.46
N HIS A 49 0.07 -4.79 11.86
CA HIS A 49 0.14 -6.24 12.05
C HIS A 49 1.49 -6.85 11.66
N VAL A 50 2.10 -6.39 10.57
CA VAL A 50 3.39 -6.93 10.09
C VAL A 50 4.61 -6.19 10.65
N SER A 51 4.39 -5.14 11.44
CA SER A 51 5.48 -4.40 12.10
C SER A 51 6.06 -5.19 13.27
N GLU A 52 7.31 -4.89 13.63
CA GLU A 52 7.95 -5.49 14.82
C GLU A 52 7.21 -5.16 16.12
N GLN A 53 6.54 -4.00 16.18
CA GLN A 53 5.81 -3.53 17.35
C GLN A 53 4.43 -4.19 17.50
N GLY A 54 3.97 -4.87 16.45
CA GLY A 54 2.72 -5.62 16.43
C GLY A 54 1.46 -4.78 16.27
N ASP A 55 0.32 -5.47 16.36
CA ASP A 55 -1.00 -4.89 16.09
C ASP A 55 -1.59 -4.20 17.34
N ILE A 56 -1.01 -3.05 17.69
CA ILE A 56 -1.47 -2.19 18.79
C ILE A 56 -1.92 -0.82 18.27
N ALA A 57 -2.73 -0.12 19.08
CA ALA A 57 -3.31 1.16 18.71
C ALA A 57 -2.25 2.21 18.36
N GLU A 58 -1.13 2.25 19.09
CA GLU A 58 -0.02 3.18 18.85
C GLU A 58 0.59 2.96 17.47
N THR A 59 0.90 1.72 17.11
CA THR A 59 1.50 1.36 15.83
C THR A 59 0.54 1.60 14.68
N PHE A 60 -0.75 1.26 14.85
CA PHE A 60 -1.80 1.60 13.88
C PHE A 60 -1.86 3.11 13.61
N ASN A 61 -1.90 3.93 14.66
CA ASN A 61 -1.98 5.39 14.54
C ASN A 61 -0.73 5.98 13.88
N GLN A 62 0.47 5.44 14.17
CA GLN A 62 1.70 5.84 13.50
C GLN A 62 1.68 5.49 12.00
N ALA A 63 1.23 4.28 11.66
CA ALA A 63 1.09 3.87 10.26
C ALA A 63 0.09 4.77 9.52
N LEU A 64 -1.07 5.04 10.11
CA LEU A 64 -2.10 5.88 9.49
C LEU A 64 -1.59 7.30 9.21
N LYS A 65 -0.93 7.94 10.18
CA LYS A 65 -0.34 9.29 10.02
C LYS A 65 0.70 9.36 8.91
N LEU A 66 1.61 8.39 8.89
CA LEU A 66 2.65 8.28 7.85
C LEU A 66 2.04 8.15 6.45
N HIS A 67 0.91 7.47 6.33
CA HIS A 67 0.25 7.22 5.07
C HIS A 67 -0.64 8.37 4.60
N GLN A 68 -1.26 9.11 5.53
CA GLN A 68 -2.05 10.30 5.23
C GLN A 68 -1.19 11.57 5.02
N GLY A 69 0.11 11.51 5.29
CA GLY A 69 1.02 12.64 5.11
C GLY A 69 1.00 13.63 6.28
N GLU A 70 0.55 13.22 7.46
CA GLU A 70 0.54 14.06 8.67
C GLU A 70 1.92 14.18 9.33
N ASP A 71 2.93 13.46 8.84
CA ASP A 71 4.33 13.47 9.30
C ASP A 71 5.32 14.10 8.29
N GLN A 72 4.87 14.94 7.34
CA GLN A 72 5.73 15.64 6.37
C GLN A 72 5.67 17.17 6.48
#